data_AF-A0AAW8CJN2-F1
#
_entry.id   AF-A0AAW8CJN2-F1
#
_cell.length_a   1.000
_cell.length_b   1.000
_cell.length_c   1.000
_cell.angle_alpha   90.00
_cell.angle_beta   90.00
_cell.angle_gamma   90.00
#
_symmetry.space_group_name_H-M   'P 1'
#
loop_
_entity.id
_entity.type
_entity.pdbx_description
1 polymer ?
#
loop_
_entity_poly.entity_id
_entity_poly.type
_entity_poly.pdbx_seq_one_letter_code
_entity_poly.pdbx_strand_id
1 'polypeptide(L)' 'MQHYPLTIQVNKRPESLERLLRVIRHRGFEVVTLNVENTSEVINFDVTVQSERAIDLLKNQLIKLPDVLKLN' A
#
# COMPACT_ATOMS: atom_id res chain seq x y z
N MET A 1 13.26 12.41 -6.95
CA MET A 1 12.31 11.40 -6.45
C MET A 1 10.94 12.04 -6.35
N GLN A 2 9.89 11.35 -6.82
CA GLN A 2 8.50 11.85 -6.76
C GLN A 2 7.77 11.22 -5.58
N HIS A 3 6.84 11.96 -4.98
CA HIS A 3 5.99 11.49 -3.88
C HIS A 3 4.60 11.12 -4.39
N TYR A 4 4.08 9.99 -3.93
CA TYR A 4 2.80 9.46 -4.32
C TYR A 4 1.99 9.15 -3.05
N PRO A 5 1.01 9.99 -2.69
CA PRO A 5 0.03 9.64 -1.68
C PRO A 5 -0.90 8.54 -2.22
N LEU A 6 -1.18 7.54 -1.40
CA LEU A 6 -2.06 6.43 -1.71
C LEU A 6 -2.96 6.16 -0.51
N THR A 7 -4.24 5.93 -0.78
CA THR A 7 -5.19 5.42 0.21
C THR A 7 -5.58 4.00 -0.18
N ILE A 8 -5.34 3.05 0.72
CA ILE A 8 -5.52 1.62 0.46
C ILE A 8 -6.40 1.05 1.56
N GLN A 9 -7.49 0.42 1.17
CA GLN A 9 -8.35 -0.32 2.08
C GLN A 9 -8.15 -1.81 1.83
N VAL A 10 -7.89 -2.58 2.89
CA VAL A 10 -7.70 -4.02 2.79
C VAL A 10 -8.51 -4.78 3.84
N ASN A 11 -8.85 -6.03 3.55
CA ASN A 11 -9.42 -6.96 4.53
C ASN A 11 -8.44 -7.17 5.70
N LYS A 12 -8.98 -7.19 6.92
CA LYS A 12 -8.18 -7.42 8.13
C LYS A 12 -7.71 -8.87 8.19
N ARG A 13 -6.44 -9.06 7.89
CA ARG A 13 -5.70 -10.31 8.12
C ARG A 13 -4.38 -10.02 8.82
N PRO A 14 -3.83 -10.95 9.62
CA PRO A 14 -2.56 -10.76 10.33
C PRO A 14 -1.40 -10.32 9.41
N GLU A 15 -1.37 -10.80 8.17
CA GLU A 15 -0.31 -10.54 7.19
C GLU A 15 -0.53 -9.30 6.30
N SER A 16 -1.68 -8.62 6.37
CA SER A 16 -2.05 -7.58 5.39
C SER A 16 -1.08 -6.39 5.39
N LEU A 17 -0.68 -5.91 6.58
CA LEU A 17 0.30 -4.82 6.73
C LEU A 17 1.67 -5.25 6.17
N GLU A 18 2.19 -6.42 6.59
CA GLU A 18 3.49 -6.91 6.14
C GLU A 18 3.54 -7.05 4.63
N ARG A 19 2.52 -7.68 4.04
CA ARG A 19 2.47 -7.93 2.60
C ARG A 19 2.39 -6.65 1.79
N LEU A 20 1.62 -5.65 2.24
CA LEU A 20 1.56 -4.35 1.60
C LEU A 20 2.93 -3.66 1.58
N LEU A 21 3.60 -3.60 2.74
CA LEU A 21 4.96 -3.04 2.85
C LEU A 21 5.98 -3.83 2.02
N ARG A 22 5.84 -5.16 2.00
CA ARG A 22 6.66 -6.05 1.19
C ARG A 22 6.51 -5.72 -0.30
N VAL A 23 5.30 -5.56 -0.82
CA VAL A 23 5.09 -5.19 -2.22
C VAL A 23 5.70 -3.82 -2.53
N ILE A 24 5.47 -2.81 -1.69
CA ILE A 24 6.04 -1.46 -1.86
C ILE A 24 7.57 -1.55 -1.99
N ARG A 25 8.23 -2.21 -1.04
CA ARG A 25 9.68 -2.41 -1.06
C ARG A 25 10.16 -3.18 -2.29
N HIS A 26 9.53 -4.31 -2.61
CA HIS A 26 9.93 -5.15 -3.76
C HIS A 26 9.74 -4.45 -5.12
N ARG A 27 8.89 -3.42 -5.20
CA ARG A 27 8.72 -2.60 -6.40
C ARG A 27 9.67 -1.41 -6.48
N GLY A 28 10.55 -1.24 -5.49
CA GLY A 28 11.55 -0.18 -5.46
C GLY A 28 10.95 1.17 -5.07
N PHE A 29 9.94 1.15 -4.20
CA PHE A 29 9.37 2.33 -3.58
C PHE A 29 9.76 2.35 -2.11
N GLU A 30 10.07 3.54 -1.61
CA GLU A 30 10.31 3.79 -0.20
C GLU A 30 9.05 4.36 0.45
N VAL A 31 8.76 3.98 1.70
CA VAL A 31 7.66 4.54 2.48
C VAL A 31 8.16 5.80 3.19
N VAL A 32 7.53 6.94 2.91
CA VAL A 32 7.86 8.24 3.54
C VAL A 32 6.97 8.46 4.76
N THR A 33 5.68 8.26 4.61
CA THR A 33 4.70 8.34 5.71
C THR A 33 3.76 7.17 5.64
N LEU A 34 3.33 6.69 6.80
CA LEU A 34 2.38 5.60 6.92
C LEU A 34 1.48 5.86 8.13
N ASN A 35 0.20 6.01 7.88
CA ASN A 35 -0.85 5.95 8.89
C ASN A 35 -1.68 4.68 8.66
N VAL A 36 -1.97 3.98 9.75
CA VAL A 36 -2.74 2.72 9.70
C VAL A 36 -3.88 2.83 10.71
N GLU A 37 -5.10 2.68 10.21
CA GLU A 37 -6.29 2.61 11.04
C GLU A 37 -6.89 1.21 10.93
N ASN A 38 -6.99 0.53 12.07
CA ASN A 38 -7.47 -0.84 12.13
C ASN A 38 -8.87 -0.88 12.72
N THR A 39 -9.85 -1.25 11.91
CA THR A 39 -11.25 -1.39 12.32
C THR A 39 -11.57 -2.86 12.60
N SER A 40 -12.84 -3.20 12.83
CA SER A 40 -13.25 -4.58 13.09
C SER A 40 -13.02 -5.50 11.89
N GLU A 41 -13.23 -5.01 10.66
CA GLU A 41 -13.26 -5.83 9.44
C GLU A 41 -12.16 -5.48 8.43
N VAL A 42 -11.71 -4.22 8.45
CA VAL A 42 -10.76 -3.68 7.45
C VAL A 42 -9.63 -2.91 8.10
N ILE A 43 -8.54 -2.77 7.35
CA ILE A 43 -7.42 -1.90 7.70
C ILE A 43 -7.32 -0.84 6.60
N ASN A 44 -7.35 0.42 7.01
CA ASN A 44 -7.14 1.57 6.14
C ASN A 44 -5.67 2.00 6.25
N PHE A 45 -5.05 2.23 5.09
CA PHE A 45 -3.68 2.70 4.96
C PHE A 45 -3.70 4.03 4.24
N ASP A 46 -3.14 5.05 4.87
CA ASP A 46 -2.77 6.30 4.22
C ASP A 46 -1.25 6.35 4.16
N VAL A 47 -0.72 6.08 2.98
CA VAL A 47 0.72 5.90 2.77
C VAL A 47 1.22 6.86 1.71
N THR A 48 2.29 7.58 2.01
CA THR A 48 3.05 8.31 0.99
C THR A 48 4.28 7.51 0.66
N VAL A 49 4.45 7.16 -0.60
CA VAL A 49 5.64 6.46 -1.10
C VAL A 49 6.46 7.36 -2.01
N GLN A 50 7.76 7.10 -2.10
CA GLN A 50 8.65 7.80 -3.03
C GLN A 50 9.46 6.86 -3.91
N SER A 51 9.62 7.23 -5.17
CA SER A 51 10.49 6.53 -6.13
C SER A 51 10.81 7.42 -7.34
N GLU A 52 11.76 6.97 -8.16
CA GLU A 52 11.97 7.47 -9.52
C GLU A 52 11.15 6.67 -10.56
N ARG A 53 10.55 5.55 -10.13
CA ARG A 53 9.76 4.65 -10.97
C ARG A 53 8.33 5.16 -11.15
N ALA A 54 7.70 4.77 -12.26
CA ALA A 54 6.29 5.03 -12.50
C ALA A 54 5.40 4.34 -11.47
N ILE A 55 4.48 5.10 -10.86
CA ILE A 55 3.59 4.64 -9.79
C ILE A 55 2.67 3.48 -10.23
N ASP A 56 2.35 3.38 -11.53
CA ASP A 56 1.60 2.26 -12.10
C ASP A 56 2.23 0.89 -11.80
N LEU A 57 3.56 0.81 -11.72
CA LEU A 57 4.24 -0.45 -11.38
C LEU A 57 3.88 -0.93 -9.97
N LEU A 58 3.64 0.00 -9.05
CA LEU A 58 3.18 -0.32 -7.70
C LEU A 58 1.66 -0.57 -7.69
N LYS A 59 0.86 0.31 -8.30
CA LYS A 59 -0.61 0.17 -8.33
C LYS A 59 -1.04 -1.17 -8.94
N ASN A 60 -0.44 -1.55 -10.07
CA ASN A 60 -0.70 -2.83 -10.75
C ASN A 60 -0.38 -4.07 -9.89
N GLN A 61 0.38 -3.91 -8.81
CA GLN A 61 0.83 -5.02 -7.96
C GLN A 61 0.04 -5.05 -6.66
N LEU A 62 -0.32 -3.88 -6.12
CA LEU A 62 -1.23 -3.78 -4.99
C LEU A 62 -2.63 -4.30 -5.35
N ILE A 63 -3.16 -3.98 -6.53
CA ILE A 63 -4.50 -4.47 -6.97
C ILE A 63 -4.56 -6.00 -7.07
N LYS A 64 -3.42 -6.68 -7.28
CA LYS A 64 -3.35 -8.14 -7.36
C LYS A 64 -3.38 -8.82 -5.98
N LEU A 65 -3.25 -8.07 -4.89
CA LEU A 65 -3.33 -8.63 -3.56
C LEU A 65 -4.78 -9.03 -3.27
N PRO A 66 -5.05 -10.30 -2.87
CA PRO A 66 -6.42 -10.78 -2.64
C PRO A 66 -7.16 -10.06 -1.50
N ASP A 67 -6.45 -9.26 -0.72
CA ASP A 67 -7.00 -8.54 0.42
C ASP A 67 -7.27 -7.08 0.12
N VAL A 68 -6.79 -6.54 -1.00
CA VAL A 68 -7.05 -5.14 -1.36
C VAL A 68 -8.48 -5.00 -1.83
N LEU A 69 -9.23 -4.15 -1.13
CA LEU A 69 -10.63 -3.81 -1.41
C LEU A 69 -10.73 -2.55 -2.26
N LYS A 70 -9.91 -1.54 -1.94
CA LYS A 70 -9.86 -0.25 -2.66
C LYS A 70 -8.44 0.30 -2.69
N LEU A 71 -8.12 1.01 -3.77
CA LEU A 71 -6.86 1.70 -3.98
C LEU A 71 -7.13 3.01 -4.74
N ASN A 72 -6.84 4.15 -4.11
CA ASN A 72 -6.90 5.47 -4.72
C ASN A 72 -5.50 6.10 -4.76
#